data_AF-A0A851QGL4-F1
#
_entry.id   AF-A0A851QGL4-F1
#
_cell.length_a   1.000
_cell.length_b   1.000
_cell.length_c   1.000
_cell.angle_alpha   90.00
_cell.angle_beta   90.00
_cell.angle_gamma   90.00
#
_symmetry.space_group_name_H-M   'P 1'
#
loop_
_entity.id
_entity.type
_entity.pdbx_description
1 polymer ?
#
loop_
_entity_poly.entity_id
_entity_poly.type
_entity_poly.pdbx_seq_one_letter_code
_entity_poly.pdbx_strand_id
1 'polypeptide(L)'
;VLLREVQALTLRRGHHTAARRTAAVPQLQCTGGSAGCSRVPEVVQCYNKGWDGYDVQWQCKADLENAYRFGQIEVSCEGYDYPDDPYILRGSCSLLFRLELTEEGERKVKNSGSFGSSYFQSKKDSPDSGAGAIVIIVLLVLAFGVYKLFLGNQQPQQGFGDSGGFTGPSWQSQQAPPPPGFKPGFT
;
A
#
# COMPACT_ATOMS: atom_id res chain seq x y z
N VAL A 1 -17.86 -43.27 6.66
CA VAL A 1 -19.25 -43.03 6.16
C VAL A 1 -19.14 -42.80 4.67
N LEU A 2 -19.94 -43.44 3.80
CA LEU A 2 -19.84 -43.21 2.36
C LEU A 2 -20.34 -41.79 2.04
N LEU A 3 -19.52 -40.95 1.38
CA LEU A 3 -19.82 -39.54 1.13
C LEU A 3 -21.16 -39.37 0.39
N ARG A 4 -21.40 -40.21 -0.62
CA ARG A 4 -22.62 -40.17 -1.45
C ARG A 4 -23.91 -40.45 -0.67
N GLU A 5 -23.83 -41.16 0.45
CA GLU A 5 -24.99 -41.51 1.29
C GLU A 5 -25.27 -40.48 2.39
N VAL A 6 -24.40 -39.48 2.55
CA VAL A 6 -24.65 -38.39 3.50
C VAL A 6 -25.83 -37.56 3.01
N GLN A 7 -26.89 -37.52 3.81
CA GLN A 7 -28.13 -36.82 3.44
C GLN A 7 -28.03 -35.31 3.66
N ALA A 8 -27.45 -34.92 4.79
CA ALA A 8 -27.33 -33.52 5.17
C ALA A 8 -26.13 -33.28 6.08
N LEU A 9 -25.63 -32.05 6.06
CA LEU A 9 -24.59 -31.53 6.93
C LEU A 9 -25.14 -30.30 7.66
N THR A 10 -24.82 -30.18 8.94
CA THR A 10 -25.06 -28.96 9.71
C THR A 10 -23.72 -28.44 10.20
N LEU A 11 -23.32 -27.29 9.66
CA LEU A 11 -22.02 -26.67 9.88
C LEU A 11 -22.21 -25.39 10.69
N ARG A 12 -21.35 -25.17 11.68
CA ARG A 12 -21.50 -24.09 12.66
C ARG A 12 -20.29 -23.18 12.69
N ARG A 13 -20.53 -21.89 12.82
CA ARG A 13 -19.48 -20.87 12.98
C ARG A 13 -18.74 -21.09 14.31
N GLY A 14 -17.42 -20.94 14.28
CA GLY A 14 -16.56 -21.15 15.46
C GLY A 14 -16.30 -22.62 15.83
N HIS A 15 -16.98 -23.57 15.19
CA HIS A 15 -16.69 -24.99 15.36
C HIS A 15 -15.64 -25.47 14.36
N HIS A 16 -14.87 -26.48 14.77
CA HIS A 16 -13.87 -27.14 13.94
C HIS A 16 -14.35 -28.52 13.49
N THR A 17 -13.79 -29.00 12.39
CA THR A 17 -14.01 -30.35 11.88
C THR A 17 -13.34 -31.39 12.78
N ALA A 18 -13.89 -32.61 12.80
CA ALA A 18 -13.12 -33.77 13.25
C ALA A 18 -11.97 -34.00 12.26
N ALA A 19 -10.81 -34.39 12.76
CA ALA A 19 -9.66 -34.67 11.92
C ALA A 19 -8.89 -35.89 12.41
N ARG A 20 -8.36 -36.68 11.49
CA ARG A 20 -7.54 -37.87 11.80
C ARG A 20 -6.14 -37.76 11.24
N ARG A 21 -6.01 -37.43 9.96
CA ARG A 21 -4.74 -37.39 9.22
C ARG A 21 -4.30 -35.96 8.95
N THR A 22 -5.25 -35.04 8.85
CA THR A 22 -5.01 -33.60 8.65
C THR A 22 -5.27 -32.81 9.94
N ALA A 23 -4.93 -31.53 9.93
CA ALA A 23 -5.32 -30.63 11.02
C ALA A 23 -6.82 -30.32 10.96
N ALA A 24 -7.44 -30.16 12.12
CA ALA A 24 -8.82 -29.70 12.21
C ALA A 24 -8.94 -28.28 11.62
N VAL A 25 -9.95 -28.08 10.77
CA VAL A 25 -10.22 -26.79 10.10
C VAL A 25 -11.57 -26.24 10.57
N PRO A 26 -11.83 -24.92 10.43
CA PRO A 26 -13.16 -24.38 10.71
C PRO A 26 -14.23 -25.04 9.82
N GLN A 27 -15.40 -25.33 10.38
CA GLN A 27 -16.51 -25.92 9.62
C GLN A 27 -17.05 -24.97 8.54
N LEU A 28 -16.99 -23.66 8.79
CA LEU A 28 -17.39 -22.60 7.87
C LEU A 28 -16.17 -21.75 7.51
N GLN A 29 -15.78 -21.76 6.24
CA GLN A 29 -14.60 -21.08 5.72
C GLN A 29 -15.00 -20.06 4.65
N CYS A 30 -15.03 -18.78 5.04
CA CYS A 30 -15.32 -17.70 4.10
C CYS A 30 -14.06 -17.32 3.32
N THR A 31 -14.10 -17.39 1.99
CA THR A 31 -12.98 -17.10 1.08
C THR A 31 -13.07 -15.70 0.44
N GLY A 32 -13.95 -14.84 0.95
CA GLY A 32 -14.17 -13.48 0.48
C GLY A 32 -15.50 -13.31 -0.26
N GLY A 33 -15.49 -12.46 -1.29
CA GLY A 33 -16.69 -12.05 -2.05
C GLY A 33 -16.95 -10.55 -1.90
N SER A 34 -17.89 -10.02 -2.69
CA SER A 34 -18.23 -8.58 -2.69
C SER A 34 -18.77 -8.06 -1.35
N ALA A 35 -19.32 -8.94 -0.51
CA ALA A 35 -19.75 -8.60 0.85
C ALA A 35 -18.64 -8.77 1.91
N GLY A 36 -17.50 -9.37 1.55
CA GLY A 36 -16.47 -9.79 2.50
C GLY A 36 -16.95 -10.87 3.47
N CYS A 37 -16.19 -11.08 4.56
CA CYS A 37 -16.44 -12.17 5.53
C CYS A 37 -16.93 -11.70 6.91
N SER A 38 -17.43 -10.47 7.02
CA SER A 38 -17.89 -9.91 8.30
C SER A 38 -19.28 -10.41 8.73
N ARG A 39 -20.11 -10.83 7.77
CA ARG A 39 -21.50 -11.25 7.96
C ARG A 39 -21.71 -12.76 7.71
N VAL A 40 -20.75 -13.58 8.15
CA VAL A 40 -20.86 -15.04 8.06
C VAL A 40 -21.98 -15.56 8.96
N PRO A 41 -22.90 -16.41 8.47
CA PRO A 41 -24.01 -16.95 9.26
C PRO A 41 -23.52 -17.89 10.37
N GLU A 42 -24.33 -18.03 11.43
CA GLU A 42 -23.99 -18.93 12.56
C GLU A 42 -24.09 -20.41 12.19
N VAL A 43 -25.06 -20.75 11.35
CA VAL A 43 -25.35 -22.13 10.96
C VAL A 43 -25.64 -22.18 9.47
N VAL A 44 -25.03 -23.16 8.79
CA VAL A 44 -25.34 -23.50 7.41
C VAL A 44 -25.76 -24.97 7.34
N GLN A 45 -26.87 -25.23 6.66
CA GLN A 45 -27.35 -26.57 6.38
C GLN A 45 -27.15 -26.90 4.91
N CYS A 46 -26.34 -27.91 4.63
CA CYS A 46 -26.13 -28.42 3.30
C CYS A 46 -26.89 -29.73 3.11
N TYR A 47 -27.60 -29.84 2.00
CA TYR A 47 -28.43 -30.98 1.65
C TYR A 47 -27.89 -31.64 0.40
N ASN A 48 -27.75 -32.95 0.42
CA ASN A 48 -27.40 -33.73 -0.75
C ASN A 48 -28.58 -33.73 -1.74
N LYS A 49 -28.33 -33.23 -2.95
CA LYS A 49 -29.33 -33.15 -4.04
C LYS A 49 -29.14 -34.23 -5.11
N GLY A 50 -28.13 -35.07 -4.96
CA GLY A 50 -27.84 -36.15 -5.89
C GLY A 50 -26.35 -36.29 -6.17
N TRP A 51 -26.05 -37.09 -7.19
CA TRP A 51 -24.71 -37.43 -7.63
C TRP A 51 -24.68 -37.27 -9.16
N ASP A 52 -23.68 -36.57 -9.69
CA ASP A 52 -23.58 -36.27 -11.13
C ASP A 52 -22.73 -37.30 -11.91
N GLY A 53 -22.15 -38.28 -11.23
CA GLY A 53 -21.21 -39.24 -11.79
C GLY A 53 -19.80 -39.10 -11.20
N TYR A 54 -19.46 -37.92 -10.67
CA TYR A 54 -18.15 -37.59 -10.14
C TYR A 54 -18.19 -37.13 -8.68
N ASP A 55 -19.15 -36.26 -8.31
CA ASP A 55 -19.27 -35.73 -6.95
C ASP A 55 -20.73 -35.50 -6.51
N VAL A 56 -20.92 -35.34 -5.20
CA VAL A 56 -22.21 -35.02 -4.57
C VAL A 56 -22.59 -33.58 -4.90
N GLN A 57 -23.83 -33.41 -5.36
CA GLN A 57 -24.40 -32.10 -5.63
C GLN A 57 -25.00 -31.52 -4.35
N TRP A 58 -24.28 -30.59 -3.72
CA TRP A 58 -24.71 -29.97 -2.46
C TRP A 58 -25.55 -28.71 -2.69
N GLN A 59 -26.66 -28.60 -1.97
CA GLN A 59 -27.40 -27.34 -1.80
C GLN A 59 -27.26 -26.85 -0.36
N CYS A 60 -26.55 -25.76 -0.17
CA CYS A 60 -26.38 -25.14 1.15
C CYS A 60 -27.34 -23.96 1.35
N LYS A 61 -27.95 -23.90 2.54
CA LYS A 61 -28.89 -22.86 2.96
C LYS A 61 -28.52 -22.33 4.34
N ALA A 62 -28.72 -21.04 4.55
CA ALA A 62 -28.50 -20.37 5.82
C ALA A 62 -29.48 -19.20 5.95
N ASP A 63 -29.63 -18.70 7.17
CA ASP A 63 -30.33 -17.45 7.43
C ASP A 63 -29.38 -16.28 7.13
N LEU A 64 -29.68 -15.55 6.06
CA LEU A 64 -28.90 -14.40 5.57
C LEU A 64 -29.86 -13.24 5.36
N GLU A 65 -29.45 -12.02 5.72
CA GLU A 65 -30.20 -10.82 5.36
C GLU A 65 -30.32 -10.71 3.83
N ASN A 66 -31.42 -10.14 3.34
CA ASN A 66 -31.68 -9.98 1.89
C ASN A 66 -30.57 -9.24 1.12
N ALA A 67 -29.68 -8.52 1.83
CA ALA A 67 -28.51 -7.85 1.26
C ALA A 67 -27.38 -8.82 0.84
N TYR A 68 -27.45 -10.08 1.26
CA TYR A 68 -26.37 -11.05 1.08
C TYR A 68 -26.87 -12.36 0.46
N ARG A 69 -25.98 -13.04 -0.25
CA ARG A 69 -26.20 -14.38 -0.78
C ARG A 69 -24.89 -15.17 -0.83
N PHE A 70 -25.00 -16.48 -0.86
CA PHE A 70 -23.85 -17.31 -1.20
C PHE A 70 -23.46 -17.11 -2.67
N GLY A 71 -22.16 -16.93 -2.90
CA GLY A 71 -21.53 -16.99 -4.21
C GLY A 71 -21.13 -18.43 -4.53
N GLN A 72 -19.86 -18.62 -4.89
CA GLN A 72 -19.29 -19.96 -5.02
C GLN A 72 -19.31 -20.68 -3.67
N ILE A 73 -19.68 -21.96 -3.68
CA ILE A 73 -19.67 -22.84 -2.52
C ILE A 73 -18.98 -24.15 -2.88
N GLU A 74 -18.34 -24.77 -1.89
CA GLU A 74 -17.68 -26.08 -2.01
C GLU A 74 -17.71 -26.80 -0.66
N VAL A 75 -18.22 -28.02 -0.64
CA VAL A 75 -18.20 -28.88 0.54
C VAL A 75 -17.00 -29.80 0.43
N SER A 76 -16.14 -29.82 1.45
CA SER A 76 -14.95 -30.66 1.48
C SER A 76 -14.91 -31.46 2.78
N CYS A 77 -14.74 -32.79 2.65
CA CYS A 77 -14.66 -33.72 3.77
C CYS A 77 -13.34 -34.48 3.74
N GLU A 78 -12.79 -34.83 4.90
CA GLU A 78 -11.59 -35.67 4.98
C GLU A 78 -11.94 -37.12 4.60
N GLY A 79 -11.30 -37.63 3.54
CA GLY A 79 -11.31 -39.05 3.19
C GLY A 79 -10.70 -39.91 4.30
N TYR A 80 -11.29 -41.09 4.53
CA TYR A 80 -11.06 -41.89 5.74
C TYR A 80 -9.64 -42.48 5.79
N ASP A 81 -9.19 -43.10 4.70
CA ASP A 81 -7.87 -43.71 4.59
C ASP A 81 -6.91 -42.87 3.71
N TYR A 82 -7.39 -42.28 2.61
CA TYR A 82 -6.64 -41.43 1.67
C TYR A 82 -7.45 -40.20 1.20
N PRO A 83 -6.84 -39.17 0.57
CA PRO A 83 -7.53 -37.90 0.26
C PRO A 83 -8.81 -38.03 -0.58
N ASP A 84 -8.82 -38.90 -1.60
CA ASP A 84 -9.96 -39.10 -2.52
C ASP A 84 -10.77 -40.37 -2.19
N ASP A 85 -10.77 -40.78 -0.92
CA ASP A 85 -11.51 -41.95 -0.46
C ASP A 85 -13.03 -41.68 -0.53
N PRO A 86 -13.83 -42.56 -1.19
CA PRO A 86 -15.28 -42.41 -1.20
C PRO A 86 -15.88 -42.47 0.21
N TYR A 87 -15.20 -43.12 1.16
CA TYR A 87 -15.53 -43.05 2.57
C TYR A 87 -14.85 -41.85 3.24
N ILE A 88 -15.63 -41.12 4.01
CA ILE A 88 -15.16 -39.97 4.77
C ILE A 88 -15.19 -40.23 6.28
N LEU A 89 -14.35 -39.48 6.99
CA LEU A 89 -14.37 -39.39 8.44
C LEU A 89 -15.64 -38.66 8.91
N ARG A 90 -16.31 -39.19 9.95
CA ARG A 90 -17.53 -38.57 10.48
C ARG A 90 -17.21 -37.22 11.10
N GLY A 91 -17.93 -36.18 10.68
CA GLY A 91 -17.77 -34.83 11.22
C GLY A 91 -16.56 -34.07 10.67
N SER A 92 -15.89 -34.59 9.63
CA SER A 92 -14.74 -33.93 9.00
C SER A 92 -15.09 -32.93 7.90
N CYS A 93 -16.38 -32.83 7.53
CA CYS A 93 -16.83 -31.94 6.46
C CYS A 93 -16.80 -30.47 6.87
N SER A 94 -16.37 -29.62 5.94
CA SER A 94 -16.40 -28.17 6.01
C SER A 94 -17.02 -27.59 4.75
N LEU A 95 -17.45 -26.33 4.83
CA LEU A 95 -17.97 -25.55 3.71
C LEU A 95 -17.05 -24.37 3.46
N LEU A 96 -16.47 -24.34 2.26
CA LEU A 96 -15.81 -23.18 1.71
C LEU A 96 -16.87 -22.38 0.93
N PHE A 97 -16.95 -21.08 1.17
CA PHE A 97 -17.92 -20.25 0.48
C PHE A 97 -17.46 -18.80 0.31
N ARG A 98 -18.02 -18.14 -0.69
CA ARG A 98 -17.95 -16.68 -0.85
C ARG A 98 -19.27 -16.05 -0.45
N LEU A 99 -19.21 -14.87 0.14
CA LEU A 99 -20.39 -14.08 0.47
C LEU A 99 -20.47 -12.88 -0.49
N GLU A 100 -21.54 -12.83 -1.25
CA GLU A 100 -21.77 -11.80 -2.27
C GLU A 100 -22.91 -10.88 -1.84
N LEU A 101 -22.81 -9.60 -2.23
CA LEU A 101 -23.93 -8.68 -2.12
C LEU A 101 -25.01 -9.08 -3.13
N THR A 102 -26.27 -8.94 -2.73
CA THR A 102 -27.39 -8.91 -3.66
C THR A 102 -27.51 -7.52 -4.28
N GLU A 103 -28.36 -7.38 -5.29
CA GLU A 103 -28.66 -6.08 -5.88
C GLU A 103 -29.13 -5.05 -4.83
N GLU A 104 -29.92 -5.50 -3.84
CA GLU A 104 -30.34 -4.67 -2.70
C GLU A 104 -29.16 -4.27 -1.82
N GLY A 105 -28.25 -5.22 -1.53
CA GLY A 105 -27.04 -4.97 -0.75
C GLY A 105 -26.13 -3.94 -1.43
N GLU A 106 -25.92 -4.07 -2.74
CA GLU A 106 -25.13 -3.12 -3.52
C GLU A 106 -25.75 -1.71 -3.51
N ARG A 107 -27.07 -1.60 -3.69
CA ARG A 107 -27.78 -0.31 -3.63
C ARG A 107 -27.62 0.36 -2.26
N LYS A 108 -27.72 -0.41 -1.17
CA LYS A 108 -27.49 0.09 0.20
C LYS A 108 -26.07 0.62 0.39
N VAL A 109 -25.06 -0.11 -0.06
CA VAL A 109 -23.66 0.32 0.02
C VAL A 109 -23.44 1.60 -0.80
N LYS A 110 -23.93 1.65 -2.04
CA LYS A 110 -23.83 2.84 -2.92
C LYS A 110 -24.52 4.06 -2.31
N ASN A 111 -25.73 3.90 -1.76
CA ASN A 111 -26.46 4.99 -1.10
C ASN A 111 -25.76 5.47 0.17
N SER A 112 -25.19 4.56 0.97
CA SER A 112 -24.39 4.94 2.14
C SER A 112 -23.09 5.67 1.76
N GLY A 113 -22.52 5.38 0.60
CA GLY A 113 -21.37 6.10 0.04
C GLY A 113 -21.75 7.46 -0.58
N SER A 114 -23.00 7.63 -1.04
CA SER A 114 -23.48 8.88 -1.65
C SER A 114 -23.75 10.00 -0.64
N PHE A 115 -23.85 9.71 0.66
CA PHE A 115 -23.97 10.71 1.72
C PHE A 115 -22.62 11.18 2.28
N GLY A 116 -21.50 10.65 1.77
CA GLY A 116 -20.17 10.86 2.34
C GLY A 116 -19.12 11.43 1.38
N SER A 117 -19.49 12.29 0.43
CA SER A 117 -18.50 12.91 -0.48
C SER A 117 -18.76 14.39 -0.80
N SER A 118 -18.94 15.20 0.24
CA SER A 118 -18.78 16.66 0.16
C SER A 118 -18.12 17.26 1.40
N TYR A 119 -17.18 16.56 2.06
CA TYR A 119 -16.36 17.19 3.12
C TYR A 119 -14.94 16.65 3.27
N PHE A 120 -14.40 15.96 2.26
CA PHE A 120 -12.95 15.94 2.05
C PHE A 120 -12.59 17.01 1.04
N GLN A 121 -12.82 18.26 1.44
CA GLN A 121 -11.99 19.34 0.96
C GLN A 121 -10.61 19.03 1.53
N SER A 122 -9.80 18.30 0.77
CA SER A 122 -8.36 18.37 0.93
C SER A 122 -8.02 19.84 0.80
N LYS A 123 -7.94 20.53 1.96
CA LYS A 123 -6.99 21.60 2.12
C LYS A 123 -5.66 20.99 1.69
N LYS A 124 -5.32 21.19 0.41
CA LYS A 124 -3.95 21.47 0.07
C LYS A 124 -3.64 22.73 0.87
N ASP A 125 -3.19 22.54 2.11
CA ASP A 125 -2.35 23.53 2.73
C ASP A 125 -1.18 23.66 1.75
N SER A 126 -1.24 24.71 0.94
CA SER A 126 -0.07 25.25 0.28
C SER A 126 1.01 25.29 1.36
N PRO A 127 2.21 24.73 1.14
CA PRO A 127 3.30 25.04 2.04
C PRO A 127 3.47 26.56 1.91
N ASP A 128 3.13 27.29 2.96
CA ASP A 128 3.47 28.70 3.10
C ASP A 128 5.00 28.77 3.07
N SER A 129 5.53 28.84 1.85
CA SER A 129 6.94 28.94 1.53
C SER A 129 7.41 30.38 1.76
N GLY A 130 6.99 30.97 2.88
CA GLY A 130 7.50 32.23 3.40
C GLY A 130 8.71 32.01 4.30
N ALA A 131 8.75 30.93 5.06
CA ALA A 131 9.86 30.68 5.99
C ALA A 131 11.14 30.19 5.28
N GLY A 132 11.02 29.35 4.25
CA GLY A 132 12.18 28.84 3.50
C GLY A 132 12.87 29.91 2.63
N ALA A 133 12.09 30.81 2.04
CA ALA A 133 12.62 31.91 1.24
C ALA A 133 13.39 32.93 2.10
N ILE A 134 12.88 33.25 3.30
CA ILE A 134 13.56 34.16 4.23
C ILE A 134 14.90 33.58 4.68
N VAL A 135 14.98 32.28 5.00
CA VAL A 135 16.23 31.64 5.39
C VAL A 135 17.25 31.67 4.25
N ILE A 136 16.84 31.38 3.01
CA ILE A 136 17.72 31.46 1.84
C ILE A 136 18.21 32.88 1.61
N ILE A 137 17.33 33.88 1.70
CA ILE A 137 17.70 35.30 1.54
C ILE A 137 18.70 35.73 2.62
N VAL A 138 18.47 35.36 3.88
CA VAL A 138 19.39 35.68 4.99
C VAL A 138 20.76 35.02 4.77
N LEU A 139 20.80 33.76 4.34
CA LEU A 139 22.05 33.07 4.03
C LEU A 139 22.81 33.72 2.86
N LEU A 140 22.11 34.16 1.82
CA LEU A 140 22.72 34.87 0.69
C LEU A 140 23.28 36.25 1.09
N VAL A 141 22.57 36.99 1.95
CA VAL A 141 23.06 38.27 2.49
C VAL A 141 24.28 38.07 3.38
N LEU A 142 24.28 37.05 4.24
CA LEU A 142 25.43 36.70 5.08
C LEU A 142 26.62 36.26 4.22
N ALA A 143 26.41 35.41 3.23
CA ALA A 143 27.45 34.99 2.29
C ALA A 143 28.01 36.16 1.49
N PHE A 144 27.17 37.10 1.05
CA PHE A 144 27.61 38.32 0.37
C PHE A 144 28.36 39.27 1.29
N GLY A 145 27.93 39.41 2.55
CA GLY A 145 28.63 40.18 3.58
C GLY A 145 30.01 39.61 3.87
N VAL A 146 30.12 38.29 4.02
CA VAL A 146 31.39 37.57 4.18
C VAL A 146 32.26 37.72 2.92
N TYR A 147 31.70 37.55 1.72
CA TYR A 147 32.40 37.78 0.45
C TYR A 147 32.95 39.21 0.34
N LYS A 148 32.17 40.22 0.72
CA LYS A 148 32.61 41.62 0.79
C LYS A 148 33.62 41.87 1.91
N LEU A 149 33.57 41.16 3.03
CA LEU A 149 34.56 41.25 4.09
C LEU A 149 35.90 40.64 3.65
N PHE A 150 35.86 39.54 2.91
CA PHE A 150 37.05 38.88 2.33
C PHE A 150 37.64 39.63 1.14
N LEU A 151 36.82 40.32 0.33
CA LEU A 151 37.28 41.20 -0.76
C LEU A 151 37.58 42.64 -0.33
N GLY A 152 37.03 43.07 0.80
CA GLY A 152 37.30 44.37 1.41
C GLY A 152 38.64 44.44 2.14
N ASN A 153 39.32 43.29 2.30
CA ASN A 153 40.66 43.24 2.89
C ASN A 153 41.79 43.31 1.85
N GLN A 154 41.50 43.75 0.63
CA GLN A 154 42.51 44.19 -0.34
C GLN A 154 42.12 45.55 -0.95
N GLN A 155 42.42 46.64 -0.24
CA GLN A 155 43.10 47.83 -0.76
C GLN A 155 43.45 48.81 0.39
N PRO A 156 44.47 49.67 0.22
CA PRO A 156 45.47 49.99 1.23
C PRO A 156 45.09 51.22 2.05
N GLN A 157 45.67 51.33 3.25
CA GLN A 157 45.67 52.55 4.07
C GLN A 157 46.13 53.76 3.23
N GLN A 158 45.22 54.70 2.98
CA GLN A 158 45.58 56.09 2.73
C GLN A 158 45.51 56.83 4.07
N GLY A 159 46.68 57.23 4.58
CA GLY A 159 46.83 58.08 5.76
C GLY A 159 47.98 59.06 5.50
N PHE A 160 47.64 60.35 5.63
CA PHE A 160 48.42 61.54 5.34
C PHE A 160 49.75 61.67 6.12
N GLY A 161 50.74 62.36 5.55
CA GLY A 161 51.74 63.11 6.34
C GLY A 161 53.18 63.18 5.80
N ASP A 162 53.46 64.27 5.09
CA ASP A 162 54.65 65.15 5.20
C ASP A 162 56.06 64.76 4.69
N SER A 163 56.67 65.78 4.05
CA SER A 163 58.10 66.07 3.84
C SER A 163 58.97 65.28 2.83
N GLY A 164 59.32 65.98 1.73
CA GLY A 164 60.72 66.12 1.29
C GLY A 164 61.24 65.23 0.14
N GLY A 165 61.66 65.86 -0.97
CA GLY A 165 62.81 65.38 -1.75
C GLY A 165 62.59 65.03 -3.24
N PHE A 166 62.66 66.04 -4.10
CA PHE A 166 63.41 66.14 -5.38
C PHE A 166 63.73 64.84 -6.19
N THR A 167 63.19 64.71 -7.42
CA THR A 167 63.89 64.71 -8.75
C THR A 167 63.13 63.94 -9.84
N GLY A 168 62.84 64.64 -10.96
CA GLY A 168 63.33 64.23 -12.30
C GLY A 168 62.54 63.19 -13.13
N PRO A 169 62.27 63.42 -14.44
CA PRO A 169 61.27 62.69 -15.24
C PRO A 169 61.89 61.72 -16.28
N SER A 170 61.11 60.80 -16.88
CA SER A 170 61.15 60.46 -18.34
C SER A 170 60.40 59.18 -18.76
N TRP A 171 59.56 59.33 -19.79
CA TRP A 171 59.40 58.55 -21.04
C TRP A 171 59.20 57.00 -21.09
N GLN A 172 58.20 56.64 -21.94
CA GLN A 172 58.22 55.63 -23.03
C GLN A 172 58.07 54.11 -22.75
N SER A 173 56.88 53.61 -23.11
CA SER A 173 56.58 52.79 -24.31
C SER A 173 57.08 51.33 -24.47
N GLN A 174 56.17 50.54 -25.09
CA GLN A 174 56.38 49.37 -25.96
C GLN A 174 56.53 47.94 -25.37
N GLN A 175 55.58 47.10 -25.80
CA GLN A 175 55.70 45.76 -26.42
C GLN A 175 56.17 44.51 -25.63
N ALA A 176 55.32 43.47 -25.76
CA ALA A 176 55.49 42.07 -25.38
C ALA A 176 56.60 41.35 -26.19
N PRO A 177 57.06 40.15 -25.78
CA PRO A 177 56.56 38.91 -26.42
C PRO A 177 56.49 37.63 -25.52
N PRO A 178 55.86 36.52 -26.00
CA PRO A 178 55.72 35.19 -25.36
C PRO A 178 57.00 34.32 -25.62
N PRO A 179 57.11 32.97 -25.47
CA PRO A 179 56.19 31.83 -25.21
C PRO A 179 56.84 30.78 -24.24
N PRO A 180 56.92 29.45 -24.48
CA PRO A 180 55.95 28.37 -24.78
C PRO A 180 55.96 27.24 -23.70
N GLY A 181 55.04 26.27 -23.75
CA GLY A 181 55.30 24.99 -23.06
C GLY A 181 54.13 24.03 -22.88
N PHE A 182 54.24 22.89 -23.56
CA PHE A 182 53.41 21.66 -23.57
C PHE A 182 52.72 21.24 -22.24
N LYS A 183 51.42 20.91 -22.26
CA LYS A 183 50.75 19.58 -22.50
C LYS A 183 50.97 18.54 -21.37
N PRO A 184 50.20 17.44 -21.23
CA PRO A 184 48.89 17.06 -21.80
C PRO A 184 47.89 16.55 -20.72
N GLY A 185 46.64 16.30 -21.11
CA GLY A 185 45.74 15.43 -20.34
C GLY A 185 44.28 15.84 -20.42
N PHE A 186 43.72 15.86 -21.62
CA PHE A 186 42.26 15.78 -21.76
C PHE A 186 41.84 14.32 -21.64
N THR A 187 40.63 14.13 -21.12
CA THR A 187 39.74 13.01 -21.41
C THR A 187 39.82 12.56 -22.87
#